data_AF-A0AB33KV74-F1
#
_entry.id   AF-A0AB33KV74-F1
#
_cell.length_a   1.000
_cell.length_b   1.000
_cell.length_c   1.000
_cell.angle_alpha   90.00
_cell.angle_beta   90.00
_cell.angle_gamma   90.00
#
_symmetry.space_group_name_H-M   'P 1'
#
loop_
_entity.id
_entity.type
_entity.pdbx_description
1 polymer ?
#
loop_
_entity_poly.entity_id
_entity_poly.type
_entity_poly.pdbx_seq_one_letter_code
_entity_poly.pdbx_strand_id
1 'polypeptide(L)'
;MLSEYDETRLKILTNELGFEDTRVNTFGFQELKNYLDYVEKIANKKGIQLKGISFIKGVYNKENTHIDRYEGYENLLYTPTAIVDGVEVAIDVLKSKKGKIVTLKEVLEHNGYEWRYDSRKKKETQKHETKTMMMRTEITLEDSESGVGNKTKIAPPHD
;
A
#
# COMPACT_ATOMS: atom_id res chain seq x y z
N MET A 1 20.62 -1.52 -17.75
CA MET A 1 19.38 -1.65 -16.96
C MET A 1 19.17 -0.42 -16.08
N LEU A 2 20.06 -0.12 -15.12
CA LEU A 2 19.93 1.11 -14.33
C LEU A 2 20.11 2.38 -15.18
N SER A 3 21.15 2.40 -16.03
CA SER A 3 21.38 3.47 -17.02
C SER A 3 20.21 3.67 -17.98
N GLU A 4 19.57 2.58 -18.42
CA GLU A 4 18.40 2.63 -19.30
C GLU A 4 17.22 3.33 -18.62
N TYR A 5 17.00 3.11 -17.33
CA TYR A 5 16.00 3.86 -16.59
C TYR A 5 16.37 5.35 -16.56
N ASP A 6 17.65 5.68 -16.34
CA ASP A 6 18.10 7.08 -16.27
C ASP A 6 17.84 7.81 -17.59
N GLU A 7 18.09 7.14 -18.72
CA GLU A 7 17.90 7.69 -20.06
C GLU A 7 16.42 7.78 -20.48
N THR A 8 15.56 6.87 -19.97
CA THR A 8 14.17 6.72 -20.46
C THR A 8 13.07 7.12 -19.48
N ARG A 9 13.27 6.99 -18.17
CA ARG A 9 12.23 7.23 -17.15
C ARG A 9 12.58 8.41 -16.26
N LEU A 10 13.81 8.45 -15.75
CA LEU A 10 14.28 9.57 -14.92
C LEU A 10 14.15 10.88 -15.69
N LYS A 11 14.67 10.92 -16.92
CA LYS A 11 14.62 12.11 -17.77
C LYS A 11 13.21 12.67 -17.95
N ILE A 12 12.21 11.82 -18.17
CA ILE A 12 10.81 12.23 -18.33
C ILE A 12 10.26 12.75 -17.00
N LEU A 13 10.47 11.99 -15.90
CA LEU A 13 9.98 12.36 -14.57
C LEU A 13 10.54 13.71 -14.12
N THR A 14 11.85 13.93 -14.23
CA THR A 14 12.49 15.15 -13.75
C THR A 14 12.34 16.33 -14.71
N ASN A 15 12.56 16.12 -16.01
CA ASN A 15 12.69 17.24 -16.95
C ASN A 15 11.36 17.65 -17.58
N GLU A 16 10.43 16.71 -17.76
CA GLU A 16 9.14 16.98 -18.41
C GLU A 16 8.01 17.15 -17.40
N LEU A 17 8.00 16.32 -16.35
CA LEU A 17 6.92 16.32 -15.35
C LEU A 17 7.29 17.06 -14.06
N GLY A 18 8.56 17.40 -13.84
CA GLY A 18 9.03 18.12 -12.66
C GLY A 18 8.98 17.31 -11.35
N PHE A 19 8.91 15.98 -11.43
CA PHE A 19 8.94 15.08 -10.28
C PHE A 19 10.38 14.69 -9.90
N GLU A 20 10.64 14.56 -8.60
CA GLU A 20 11.89 13.93 -8.12
C GLU A 20 11.88 12.41 -8.38
N ASP A 21 13.06 11.79 -8.38
CA ASP A 21 13.19 10.35 -8.59
C ASP A 21 12.80 9.57 -7.33
N THR A 22 11.62 8.95 -7.36
CA THR A 22 11.09 8.13 -6.26
C THR A 22 11.20 6.63 -6.52
N ARG A 23 12.06 6.18 -7.44
CA ARG A 23 12.16 4.75 -7.78
C ARG A 23 12.64 3.89 -6.61
N VAL A 24 13.41 4.47 -5.69
CA VAL A 24 13.98 3.77 -4.53
C VAL A 24 13.11 4.04 -3.31
N ASN A 25 12.53 2.99 -2.75
CA ASN A 25 11.79 3.04 -1.49
C ASN A 25 12.67 2.42 -0.40
N THR A 26 13.07 3.22 0.59
CA THR A 26 13.95 2.79 1.68
C THR A 26 13.17 2.78 2.99
N PHE A 27 13.28 1.70 3.74
CA PHE A 27 12.64 1.54 5.04
C PHE A 27 13.69 1.25 6.10
N GLY A 28 13.49 1.78 7.32
CA GLY A 28 14.30 1.38 8.47
C GLY A 28 14.14 -0.11 8.71
N PHE A 29 15.24 -0.86 8.76
CA PHE A 29 15.19 -2.32 8.91
C PHE A 29 14.38 -2.74 10.14
N GLN A 30 14.61 -2.07 11.28
CA GLN A 30 13.91 -2.36 12.53
C GLN A 30 12.42 -2.00 12.47
N GLU A 31 12.06 -0.91 11.81
CA GLU A 31 10.67 -0.47 11.67
C GLU A 31 9.88 -1.42 10.78
N LEU A 32 10.47 -1.81 9.65
CA LEU A 32 9.90 -2.82 8.76
C LEU A 32 9.72 -4.15 9.50
N LYS A 33 10.75 -4.61 10.22
CA LYS A 33 10.66 -5.83 11.03
C LYS A 33 9.54 -5.74 12.08
N ASN A 34 9.46 -4.63 12.82
CA ASN A 34 8.43 -4.44 13.85
C ASN A 34 7.02 -4.47 13.25
N TYR A 35 6.83 -3.86 12.07
CA TYR A 35 5.56 -3.95 11.35
C TYR A 35 5.23 -5.40 10.97
N LEU A 36 6.18 -6.14 10.41
CA LEU A 36 5.97 -7.53 10.02
C LEU A 36 5.64 -8.42 11.22
N ASP A 37 6.38 -8.27 12.32
CA ASP A 37 6.13 -8.99 13.58
C ASP A 37 4.72 -8.69 14.13
N TYR A 38 4.30 -7.42 14.06
CA TYR A 38 2.96 -7.00 14.50
C TYR A 38 1.85 -7.64 13.67
N VAL A 39 1.97 -7.59 12.34
CA VAL A 39 0.99 -8.17 11.42
C VAL A 39 0.93 -9.69 11.58
N GLU A 40 2.08 -10.35 11.71
CA GLU A 40 2.17 -11.80 11.96
C GLU A 40 1.50 -12.18 13.29
N LYS A 41 1.74 -11.42 14.37
CA LYS A 41 1.09 -11.65 15.67
C LYS A 41 -0.43 -11.59 15.57
N ILE A 42 -0.99 -10.63 14.82
CA ILE A 42 -2.44 -10.51 14.63
C ILE A 42 -2.96 -11.66 13.77
N ALA A 43 -2.28 -12.01 12.69
CA ALA A 43 -2.65 -13.11 11.82
C ALA A 43 -2.69 -14.44 12.59
N ASN A 44 -1.68 -14.71 13.41
CA ASN A 44 -1.58 -15.90 14.25
C ASN A 44 -2.74 -16.00 15.25
N LYS A 45 -3.11 -14.90 15.92
CA LYS A 45 -4.30 -14.85 16.81
C LYS A 45 -5.60 -15.20 16.08
N LYS A 46 -5.67 -14.92 14.77
CA LYS A 46 -6.82 -15.18 13.91
C LYS A 46 -6.71 -16.54 13.19
N GLY A 47 -5.66 -17.31 13.43
CA GLY A 47 -5.42 -18.59 12.74
C GLY A 47 -5.15 -18.42 11.24
N ILE A 48 -4.63 -17.26 10.82
CA ILE A 48 -4.30 -16.94 9.44
C ILE A 48 -2.80 -17.19 9.24
N GLN A 49 -2.44 -18.05 8.29
CA GLN A 49 -1.05 -18.26 7.91
C GLN A 49 -0.67 -17.30 6.78
N LEU A 50 0.22 -16.35 7.08
CA LEU A 50 0.77 -15.44 6.08
C LEU A 50 1.70 -16.18 5.12
N LYS A 51 1.76 -15.74 3.86
CA LYS A 51 2.61 -16.32 2.80
C LYS A 51 3.64 -15.35 2.25
N GLY A 52 3.36 -14.06 2.29
CA GLY A 52 4.23 -13.03 1.75
C GLY A 52 3.65 -11.64 1.95
N ILE A 53 4.17 -10.71 1.16
CA ILE A 53 3.78 -9.29 1.16
C ILE A 53 3.58 -8.87 -0.28
N SER A 54 2.44 -8.26 -0.57
CA SER A 54 2.16 -7.61 -1.85
C SER A 54 2.57 -6.15 -1.75
N PHE A 55 3.33 -5.66 -2.73
CA PHE A 55 3.66 -4.25 -2.90
C PHE A 55 2.85 -3.70 -4.08
N ILE A 56 2.09 -2.64 -3.83
CA ILE A 56 1.12 -2.06 -4.76
C ILE A 56 1.49 -0.60 -4.94
N LYS A 57 1.71 -0.22 -6.19
CA LYS A 57 1.93 1.18 -6.57
C LYS A 57 0.58 1.84 -6.81
N GLY A 58 0.41 3.04 -6.28
CA GLY A 58 -0.66 3.95 -6.66
C GLY A 58 -0.08 5.32 -6.99
N VAL A 59 -0.97 6.29 -7.23
CA VAL A 59 -0.59 7.66 -7.54
C VAL A 59 -1.46 8.60 -6.71
N TYR A 60 -0.84 9.60 -6.11
CA TYR A 60 -1.54 10.65 -5.40
C TYR A 60 -2.27 11.58 -6.37
N ASN A 61 -3.42 12.09 -5.96
CA ASN A 61 -4.21 13.09 -6.66
C ASN A 61 -4.77 14.09 -5.64
N LYS A 62 -5.39 15.18 -6.09
CA LYS A 62 -5.98 16.21 -5.21
C LYS A 62 -6.97 15.67 -4.19
N GLU A 63 -7.60 14.54 -4.47
CA GLU A 63 -8.62 13.94 -3.62
C GLU A 63 -7.98 13.05 -2.53
N ASN A 64 -6.82 12.44 -2.77
CA ASN A 64 -6.21 11.47 -1.86
C ASN A 64 -4.90 11.94 -1.20
N THR A 65 -4.41 13.15 -1.51
CA THR A 65 -3.32 13.81 -0.79
C THR A 65 -3.79 15.10 -0.11
N HIS A 66 -3.31 15.35 1.11
CA HIS A 66 -3.50 16.62 1.82
C HIS A 66 -2.36 17.61 1.59
N ILE A 67 -1.41 17.25 0.73
CA ILE A 67 -0.21 18.03 0.44
C ILE A 67 -0.14 18.18 -1.08
N ASP A 68 -0.43 19.39 -1.56
CA ASP A 68 -0.53 19.69 -2.99
C ASP A 68 0.72 19.30 -3.79
N ARG A 69 1.91 19.44 -3.20
CA ARG A 69 3.17 19.08 -3.85
C ARG A 69 3.31 17.59 -4.17
N TYR A 70 2.49 16.74 -3.55
CA TYR A 70 2.50 15.30 -3.79
C TYR A 70 1.46 14.85 -4.81
N GLU A 71 0.64 15.75 -5.37
CA GLU A 71 -0.20 15.40 -6.50
C GLU A 71 0.64 14.82 -7.66
N GLY A 72 0.22 13.68 -8.20
CA GLY A 72 0.91 12.98 -9.28
C GLY A 72 2.10 12.12 -8.85
N TYR A 73 2.51 12.16 -7.57
CA TYR A 73 3.57 11.30 -7.06
C TYR A 73 3.11 9.84 -6.91
N GLU A 74 4.00 8.91 -7.22
CA GLU A 74 3.80 7.49 -6.92
C GLU A 74 3.73 7.30 -5.39
N ASN A 75 2.81 6.45 -4.94
CA ASN A 75 2.78 5.95 -3.58
C ASN A 75 2.95 4.43 -3.54
N LEU A 76 3.48 3.92 -2.45
CA LEU A 76 3.70 2.50 -2.23
C LEU A 76 2.85 2.02 -1.07
N LEU A 77 1.93 1.11 -1.35
CA LEU A 77 1.15 0.38 -0.37
C LEU A 77 1.71 -1.02 -0.26
N TYR A 78 1.73 -1.59 0.95
CA TYR A 78 2.08 -2.99 1.13
C TYR A 78 1.12 -3.67 2.10
N THR A 79 0.79 -4.91 1.80
CA THR A 79 -0.16 -5.70 2.58
C THR A 79 0.24 -7.17 2.59
N PRO A 80 0.04 -7.89 3.70
CA PRO A 80 0.30 -9.32 3.75
C PRO A 80 -0.54 -10.12 2.75
N THR A 81 -0.05 -11.29 2.37
CA THR A 81 -0.78 -12.28 1.56
C THR A 81 -1.08 -13.54 2.37
N ALA A 82 -2.16 -14.24 2.01
CA ALA A 82 -2.52 -15.54 2.57
C ALA A 82 -3.18 -16.42 1.50
N ILE A 83 -3.35 -17.71 1.79
CA ILE A 83 -4.08 -18.63 0.90
C ILE A 83 -5.58 -18.51 1.17
N VAL A 84 -6.33 -18.13 0.15
CA VAL A 84 -7.80 -18.13 0.13
C VAL A 84 -8.23 -18.94 -1.09
N ASP A 85 -9.10 -19.93 -0.90
CA ASP A 85 -9.59 -20.83 -1.96
C ASP A 85 -8.47 -21.45 -2.81
N GLY A 86 -7.35 -21.82 -2.17
CA GLY A 86 -6.20 -22.46 -2.82
C GLY A 86 -5.28 -21.50 -3.59
N VAL A 87 -5.51 -20.19 -3.51
CA VAL A 87 -4.73 -19.17 -4.21
C VAL A 87 -4.14 -18.16 -3.23
N GLU A 88 -2.91 -17.74 -3.47
CA GLU A 88 -2.28 -16.66 -2.70
C GLU A 88 -2.84 -15.30 -3.14
N VAL A 89 -3.46 -14.59 -2.20
CA VAL A 89 -4.12 -13.30 -2.42
C VAL A 89 -3.68 -12.28 -1.37
N ALA A 90 -3.72 -10.99 -1.70
CA ALA A 90 -3.53 -9.90 -0.76
C ALA A 90 -4.70 -9.81 0.23
N ILE A 91 -4.44 -9.64 1.52
CA ILE A 91 -5.46 -9.66 2.58
C ILE A 91 -5.34 -8.45 3.50
N ASP A 92 -6.46 -8.07 4.12
CA ASP A 92 -6.50 -7.13 5.24
C ASP A 92 -6.56 -7.93 6.55
N VAL A 93 -5.40 -8.07 7.21
CA VAL A 93 -5.29 -8.82 8.46
C VAL A 93 -6.11 -8.18 9.58
N LEU A 94 -6.30 -6.86 9.58
CA LEU A 94 -7.04 -6.16 10.64
C LEU A 94 -8.54 -6.41 10.53
N LYS A 95 -9.10 -6.33 9.31
CA LYS A 95 -10.51 -6.61 9.03
C LYS A 95 -10.86 -8.10 9.04
N SER A 96 -9.88 -8.97 8.82
CA SER A 96 -10.05 -10.42 8.92
C SER A 96 -10.43 -10.88 10.34
N LYS A 97 -11.06 -12.05 10.46
CA LYS A 97 -11.42 -12.70 11.73
C LYS A 97 -11.06 -14.18 11.68
N LYS A 98 -11.10 -14.87 12.83
CA LYS A 98 -10.90 -16.32 12.87
C LYS A 98 -11.94 -17.02 11.99
N GLY A 99 -11.47 -17.83 11.04
CA GLY A 99 -12.31 -18.53 10.07
C GLY A 99 -12.88 -17.66 8.93
N LYS A 100 -12.58 -16.36 8.88
CA LYS A 100 -12.99 -15.46 7.79
C LYS A 100 -11.85 -14.52 7.43
N ILE A 101 -11.17 -14.83 6.34
CA ILE A 101 -10.15 -13.96 5.74
C ILE A 101 -10.86 -12.92 4.88
N VAL A 102 -10.52 -11.64 5.08
CA VAL A 102 -10.97 -10.53 4.25
C VAL A 102 -9.83 -10.17 3.29
N THR A 103 -10.09 -10.27 2.00
CA THR A 103 -9.16 -9.94 0.93
C THR A 103 -9.05 -8.43 0.73
N LEU A 104 -7.91 -7.97 0.20
CA LEU A 104 -7.75 -6.56 -0.18
C LEU A 104 -8.80 -6.16 -1.22
N LYS A 105 -9.14 -7.05 -2.15
CA LYS A 105 -10.19 -6.79 -3.13
C LYS A 105 -11.53 -6.52 -2.50
N GLU A 106 -11.98 -7.36 -1.56
CA GLU A 106 -13.26 -7.11 -0.88
C GLU A 106 -13.26 -5.73 -0.22
N VAL A 107 -12.14 -5.31 0.37
CA VAL A 107 -12.00 -3.97 0.94
C VAL A 107 -12.10 -2.90 -0.14
N LEU A 108 -11.42 -3.07 -1.27
CA LEU A 108 -11.42 -2.10 -2.36
C LEU A 108 -12.77 -2.00 -3.07
N GLU A 109 -13.42 -3.12 -3.36
CA GLU A 109 -14.73 -3.19 -3.99
C GLU A 109 -15.82 -2.60 -3.10
N HIS A 110 -15.72 -2.82 -1.78
CA HIS A 110 -16.61 -2.17 -0.82
C HIS A 110 -16.48 -0.63 -0.87
N ASN A 111 -15.31 -0.11 -1.24
CA ASN A 111 -15.05 1.31 -1.45
C ASN A 111 -15.25 1.74 -2.91
N GLY A 112 -15.88 0.90 -3.75
CA GLY A 112 -16.20 1.23 -5.15
C GLY A 112 -15.03 1.13 -6.13
N TYR A 113 -13.91 0.52 -5.72
CA TYR A 113 -12.75 0.29 -6.59
C TYR A 113 -12.70 -1.16 -7.09
N GLU A 114 -12.66 -1.34 -8.41
CA GLU A 114 -12.49 -2.67 -9.03
C GLU A 114 -11.02 -3.11 -8.98
N TRP A 115 -10.69 -3.99 -8.03
CA TRP A 115 -9.35 -4.56 -7.94
C TRP A 115 -9.16 -5.73 -8.91
N ARG A 116 -8.17 -5.59 -9.79
CA ARG A 116 -7.95 -6.53 -10.91
C ARG A 116 -6.98 -7.67 -10.58
N TYR A 117 -6.38 -7.69 -9.40
CA TYR A 117 -5.25 -8.57 -9.06
C TYR A 117 -5.52 -9.41 -7.81
N ASP A 118 -6.48 -10.34 -7.86
CA ASP A 118 -6.67 -11.31 -6.76
C ASP A 118 -5.71 -12.47 -6.80
N SER A 119 -5.28 -12.85 -7.99
CA SER A 119 -4.43 -14.00 -8.18
C SER A 119 -3.37 -13.65 -9.21
N ARG A 120 -2.27 -14.41 -9.21
CA ARG A 120 -1.28 -14.34 -10.30
C ARG A 120 -1.91 -14.64 -11.68
N LYS A 121 -3.16 -15.11 -11.76
CA LYS A 121 -3.91 -15.29 -13.00
C LYS A 121 -4.68 -14.01 -13.34
N LYS A 122 -4.21 -13.30 -14.38
CA LYS A 122 -4.92 -12.15 -14.96
C LYS A 122 -6.29 -12.59 -15.50
N LYS A 123 -7.37 -11.92 -15.12
CA LYS A 123 -8.64 -11.96 -15.87
C LYS A 123 -8.57 -10.93 -17.02
N GLU A 124 -9.08 -11.31 -18.19
CA GLU A 124 -9.16 -10.45 -19.37
C GLU A 124 -10.02 -9.20 -19.12
N THR A 125 -9.59 -8.10 -19.73
CA THR A 125 -10.06 -6.74 -19.45
C THR A 125 -11.42 -6.45 -20.09
N GLN A 126 -12.43 -6.06 -19.30
CA GLN A 126 -13.52 -5.23 -19.82
C GLN A 126 -13.17 -3.77 -19.56
N LYS A 127 -13.30 -2.91 -20.59
CA LYS A 127 -13.08 -1.46 -20.47
C LYS A 127 -14.23 -0.87 -19.65
N HIS A 128 -13.96 -0.44 -18.42
CA HIS A 128 -14.88 0.40 -17.66
C HIS A 128 -14.20 1.68 -17.20
N GLU A 129 -14.98 2.76 -17.19
CA GLU A 129 -14.58 4.09 -16.76
C GLU A 129 -14.32 4.07 -15.24
N THR A 130 -13.05 4.18 -14.87
CA THR A 130 -12.62 4.22 -13.47
C THR A 130 -13.11 5.52 -12.83
N LYS A 131 -14.08 5.45 -11.92
CA LYS A 131 -14.32 6.55 -10.97
C LYS A 131 -13.15 6.59 -9.98
N THR A 132 -12.40 7.67 -10.00
CA THR A 132 -11.39 7.99 -8.98
C THR A 132 -12.09 8.11 -7.62
N MET A 133 -11.79 7.25 -6.66
CA MET A 133 -12.27 7.40 -5.28
C MET A 133 -11.28 6.81 -4.26
N MET A 134 -11.22 7.47 -3.10
CA MET A 134 -10.19 7.36 -2.07
C MET A 134 -10.20 6.01 -1.33
N MET A 135 -9.04 5.38 -1.13
CA MET A 135 -8.81 4.60 0.09
C MET A 135 -8.40 5.57 1.18
N ARG A 136 -9.38 6.05 1.95
CA ARG A 136 -9.09 6.53 3.30
C ARG A 136 -8.75 5.28 4.11
N THR A 137 -7.49 5.13 4.49
CA THR A 137 -7.05 4.12 5.46
C THR A 137 -7.61 4.50 6.85
N GLU A 138 -8.93 4.42 7.02
CA GLU A 138 -9.58 4.36 8.33
C GLU A 138 -9.35 2.97 8.91
N ILE A 139 -8.08 2.68 9.22
CA ILE A 139 -7.74 1.75 10.28
C ILE A 139 -8.07 2.55 11.54
N THR A 140 -9.18 2.19 12.19
CA THR A 140 -9.64 2.78 13.44
C THR A 140 -8.49 2.95 14.42
N LEU A 141 -8.10 4.22 14.61
CA LEU A 141 -7.17 4.72 15.60
C LEU A 141 -7.86 4.72 16.96
N GLU A 142 -8.02 3.55 17.56
CA GLU A 142 -8.23 3.46 19.01
C GLU A 142 -7.11 2.61 19.62
N ASP A 143 -6.23 3.34 20.32
CA ASP A 143 -5.27 2.89 21.31
C ASP A 143 -4.41 1.67 20.97
N SER A 144 -3.34 1.91 20.22
CA SER A 144 -2.12 1.12 20.34
C SER A 144 -0.91 2.00 19.98
N GLU A 145 -0.21 2.46 21.02
CA GLU A 145 1.01 3.28 20.99
C GLU A 145 2.23 2.63 20.29
N SER A 146 2.05 1.58 19.49
CA SER A 146 3.09 1.01 18.62
C SER A 146 3.13 1.62 17.21
N GLY A 147 2.22 2.54 16.88
CA GLY A 147 2.16 3.27 15.60
C GLY A 147 3.03 4.53 15.51
N VAL A 148 4.13 4.61 16.27
CA VAL A 148 4.95 5.84 16.37
C VAL A 148 5.96 6.01 15.21
N GLY A 149 6.10 5.02 14.33
CA GLY A 149 6.95 5.10 13.13
C GLY A 149 6.42 6.00 12.01
N ASN A 150 5.36 6.78 12.24
CA ASN A 150 4.80 7.67 11.23
C ASN A 150 4.32 9.02 11.82
N LYS A 151 5.08 9.58 12.77
CA LYS A 151 4.84 10.94 13.27
C LYS A 151 5.81 11.93 12.64
N THR A 152 5.35 12.54 11.56
CA THR A 152 5.75 13.85 11.06
C THR A 152 5.65 14.91 12.16
N LYS A 153 6.70 15.04 12.97
CA LYS A 153 7.01 16.28 13.68
C LYS A 153 8.45 16.67 13.36
N ILE A 154 8.61 17.62 12.45
CA ILE A 154 9.80 18.45 12.36
C ILE A 154 9.33 19.86 12.75
N ALA A 155 9.50 20.20 14.03
CA ALA A 155 9.60 21.59 14.43
C ALA A 155 11.11 21.89 14.57
N PRO A 156 11.58 23.09 14.19
CA PRO A 156 12.98 23.44 14.37
C PRO A 156 13.33 23.49 15.86
N PRO A 157 14.59 23.23 16.26
CA PRO A 157 15.06 23.61 17.58
C PRO A 157 15.00 25.14 17.66
N HIS A 158 14.17 25.68 18.57
CA HIS A 158 14.30 27.05 19.02
C HIS A 158 15.37 27.08 20.14
N ASP A 159 16.24 28.09 20.09
CA ASP A 159 16.74 28.70 21.33
C ASP A 159 15.64 29.59 21.93
#